data_AF-A0A7W8CMS9-F1
#
_entry.id   AF-A0A7W8CMS9-F1
#
_cell.length_a   1.000
_cell.length_b   1.000
_cell.length_c   1.000
_cell.angle_alpha   90.00
_cell.angle_beta   90.00
_cell.angle_gamma   90.00
#
_symmetry.space_group_name_H-M   'P 1'
#
loop_
_entity.id
_entity.type
_entity.pdbx_description
1 polymer ?
#
loop_
_entity_poly.entity_id
_entity_poly.type
_entity_poly.pdbx_seq_one_letter_code
_entity_poly.pdbx_strand_id
1 'polypeptide(L)'
;MHIVEPREKMTKVRYDLTVAAREIQVLVIHPDATYEVRQISQKLQTFQEILGGYMEPVAVEGATFFCNEEGRIHDLPDNPMATYLWWKLSPEMEGLDRFCGTVIVTGPADDAGDSHPILDSVLDLYRRMEAVRLERDA
;
A
#
# COMPACT_ATOMS: atom_id res chain seq x y z
N MET A 1 -60.76 3.18 20.05
CA MET A 1 -60.14 3.13 18.71
C MET A 1 -58.66 3.41 18.89
N HIS A 2 -57.86 2.37 19.12
CA HIS A 2 -56.39 2.48 19.21
C HIS A 2 -55.83 1.73 18.00
N ILE A 3 -55.28 2.49 17.05
CA ILE A 3 -54.58 1.96 15.89
C ILE A 3 -53.15 1.67 16.37
N VAL A 4 -52.74 0.40 16.33
CA VAL A 4 -51.36 -0.02 16.58
C VAL A 4 -50.70 -0.12 15.20
N GLU A 5 -49.74 0.75 14.92
CA GLU A 5 -48.98 0.68 13.66
C GLU A 5 -48.08 -0.57 13.65
N PRO A 6 -47.97 -1.29 12.51
CA PRO A 6 -47.08 -2.43 12.42
C PRO A 6 -45.63 -1.96 12.28
N ARG A 7 -44.75 -2.43 13.17
CA ARG A 7 -43.30 -2.28 13.02
C ARG A 7 -42.85 -3.02 11.75
N GLU A 8 -42.43 -2.27 10.74
CA GLU A 8 -41.72 -2.80 9.58
C GLU A 8 -40.52 -3.64 10.04
N LYS A 9 -40.47 -4.88 9.56
CA LYS A 9 -39.32 -5.75 9.77
C LYS A 9 -38.19 -5.20 8.91
N MET A 10 -37.23 -4.55 9.56
CA MET A 10 -35.97 -4.13 8.96
C MET A 10 -35.22 -5.39 8.50
N THR A 11 -35.36 -5.72 7.22
CA THR A 11 -34.60 -6.75 6.54
C THR A 11 -33.13 -6.35 6.64
N LYS A 12 -32.36 -7.05 7.48
CA LYS A 12 -30.89 -6.97 7.45
C LYS A 12 -30.48 -7.34 6.03
N VAL A 13 -30.08 -6.34 5.25
CA VAL A 13 -29.32 -6.54 4.03
C VAL A 13 -28.05 -7.27 4.48
N ARG A 14 -28.00 -8.57 4.19
CA ARG A 14 -26.76 -9.31 4.23
C ARG A 14 -25.94 -8.75 3.08
N TYR A 15 -25.00 -7.85 3.39
CA TYR A 15 -23.91 -7.58 2.48
C TYR A 15 -23.22 -8.93 2.28
N ASP A 16 -23.37 -9.46 1.07
CA ASP A 16 -22.65 -10.62 0.62
C ASP A 16 -21.17 -10.24 0.64
N LEU A 17 -20.46 -10.62 1.71
CA LEU A 17 -19.04 -10.33 1.97
C LEU A 17 -18.10 -11.09 1.03
N THR A 18 -18.62 -11.51 -0.12
CA THR A 18 -17.91 -12.24 -1.16
C THR A 18 -17.84 -11.41 -2.44
N VAL A 19 -17.53 -10.12 -2.33
CA VAL A 19 -16.69 -9.51 -3.36
C VAL A 19 -15.35 -10.20 -3.19
N ALA A 20 -15.05 -11.17 -4.06
CA ALA A 20 -13.74 -11.81 -4.09
C ALA A 20 -12.69 -10.69 -4.05
N ALA A 21 -11.93 -10.61 -2.96
CA ALA A 21 -10.89 -9.60 -2.83
C ALA A 21 -9.97 -9.79 -4.02
N ARG A 22 -10.00 -8.85 -4.96
CA ARG A 22 -9.24 -8.96 -6.19
C ARG A 22 -7.78 -9.01 -5.82
N GLU A 23 -7.09 -10.03 -6.30
CA GLU A 23 -5.64 -10.08 -6.15
C GLU A 23 -5.01 -9.07 -7.11
N ILE A 24 -3.97 -8.39 -6.64
CA ILE A 24 -3.18 -7.46 -7.44
C ILE A 24 -1.71 -7.74 -7.26
N GLN A 25 -0.94 -7.49 -8.32
CA GLN A 25 0.51 -7.52 -8.25
C GLN A 25 1.00 -6.27 -7.54
N VAL A 26 1.86 -6.46 -6.55
CA VAL A 26 2.47 -5.39 -5.78
C VAL A 26 3.97 -5.58 -5.69
N LEU A 27 4.70 -4.49 -5.45
CA LEU A 27 6.09 -4.52 -5.02
C LEU A 27 6.12 -4.32 -3.50
N VAL A 28 6.71 -5.25 -2.78
CA VAL A 28 6.97 -5.11 -1.34
C VAL A 28 8.46 -4.83 -1.16
N ILE A 29 8.78 -3.71 -0.52
CA ILE A 29 10.15 -3.27 -0.28
C ILE A 29 10.40 -3.36 1.22
N HIS A 30 11.36 -4.18 1.62
CA HIS A 30 11.75 -4.34 3.02
C HIS A 30 12.86 -3.34 3.38
N PRO A 31 12.97 -2.95 4.67
CA PRO A 31 13.98 -1.98 5.09
C PRO A 31 15.42 -2.50 5.02
N ASP A 32 15.62 -3.82 4.88
CA ASP A 32 16.93 -4.48 4.77
C ASP A 32 17.45 -4.55 3.32
N ALA A 33 16.90 -3.71 2.42
CA ALA A 33 17.22 -3.65 0.99
C ALA A 33 16.82 -4.90 0.18
N THR A 34 16.04 -5.81 0.76
CA THR A 34 15.35 -6.88 0.01
C THR A 34 13.99 -6.42 -0.50
N TYR A 35 13.48 -7.11 -1.52
CA TYR A 35 12.14 -6.86 -2.06
C TYR A 35 11.56 -8.12 -2.70
N GLU A 36 10.25 -8.09 -2.90
CA GLU A 36 9.51 -9.12 -3.62
C GLU A 36 8.42 -8.50 -4.49
N VAL A 37 8.16 -9.11 -5.65
CA VAL A 37 7.00 -8.81 -6.49
C VAL A 37 6.04 -9.99 -6.36
N ARG A 38 4.84 -9.76 -5.82
CA ARG A 38 3.89 -10.84 -5.54
C ARG A 38 2.44 -10.41 -5.71
N GLN A 39 1.56 -11.40 -5.82
CA GLN A 39 0.11 -11.18 -5.78
C GLN A 39 -0.35 -11.13 -4.33
N ILE A 40 -1.17 -10.15 -3.98
CA ILE A 40 -1.83 -10.08 -2.67
C ILE A 40 -3.31 -9.75 -2.82
N SER A 41 -4.12 -10.22 -1.88
CA SER A 41 -5.52 -9.81 -1.77
C SER A 41 -5.61 -8.36 -1.29
N GLN A 42 -6.57 -7.60 -1.84
CA GLN A 42 -6.83 -6.20 -1.44
C GLN A 42 -7.55 -6.03 -0.08
N LYS A 43 -7.63 -7.06 0.74
CA LYS A 43 -8.17 -6.93 2.10
C LYS A 43 -7.24 -6.08 2.95
N LEU A 44 -7.81 -5.15 3.73
CA LEU A 44 -7.08 -4.34 4.71
C LEU A 44 -6.16 -5.19 5.60
N GLN A 45 -6.66 -6.32 6.10
CA GLN A 45 -5.88 -7.24 6.94
C GLN A 45 -4.59 -7.72 6.25
N THR A 46 -4.66 -8.02 4.94
CA THR A 46 -3.49 -8.45 4.17
C THR A 46 -2.42 -7.36 4.14
N PHE A 47 -2.81 -6.10 3.94
CA PHE A 47 -1.86 -4.98 3.97
C PHE A 47 -1.28 -4.78 5.37
N GLN A 48 -2.12 -4.75 6.41
CA GLN A 48 -1.69 -4.54 7.79
C GLN A 48 -0.71 -5.63 8.29
N GLU A 49 -0.94 -6.89 7.91
CA GLU A 49 -0.04 -8.01 8.26
C GLU A 49 1.35 -7.85 7.63
N ILE A 50 1.41 -7.35 6.38
CA ILE A 50 2.68 -7.12 5.67
C ILE A 50 3.41 -5.89 6.22
N LEU A 51 2.67 -4.82 6.53
CA LEU A 51 3.22 -3.55 7.04
C LEU A 51 3.57 -3.62 8.53
N GLY A 52 2.99 -4.56 9.27
CA GLY A 52 3.20 -4.73 10.70
C GLY A 52 2.52 -3.66 11.55
N GLY A 53 1.39 -3.09 11.11
CA GLY A 53 0.68 -2.04 11.85
C GLY A 53 -0.46 -1.39 11.07
N TYR A 54 -0.87 -0.19 11.49
CA TYR A 54 -1.90 0.59 10.80
C TYR A 54 -1.37 1.08 9.45
N MET A 55 -2.23 0.98 8.43
CA MET A 55 -1.87 1.28 7.05
C MET A 55 -2.16 2.74 6.74
N GLU A 56 -1.16 3.44 6.21
CA GLU A 56 -1.31 4.78 5.63
C GLU A 56 -1.01 4.73 4.12
N PRO A 57 -1.92 5.19 3.25
CA PRO A 57 -1.65 5.37 1.82
C PRO A 57 -1.02 6.74 1.54
N VAL A 58 0.08 6.74 0.80
CA VAL A 58 0.75 7.92 0.23
C VAL A 58 0.66 7.84 -1.29
N ALA A 59 -0.30 8.58 -1.86
CA ALA A 59 -0.57 8.59 -3.29
C ALA A 59 0.36 9.57 -4.04
N VAL A 60 0.89 9.13 -5.17
CA VAL A 60 1.67 9.96 -6.11
C VAL A 60 1.25 9.65 -7.55
N GLU A 61 1.79 10.39 -8.51
CA GLU A 61 1.51 10.10 -9.91
C GLU A 61 1.96 8.67 -10.29
N GLY A 62 1.00 7.84 -10.70
CA GLY A 62 1.24 6.48 -11.17
C GLY A 62 1.46 5.40 -10.10
N ALA A 63 1.44 5.75 -8.80
CA ALA A 63 1.63 4.77 -7.73
C ALA A 63 0.96 5.18 -6.41
N THR A 64 0.67 4.19 -5.58
CA THR A 64 0.34 4.40 -4.17
C THR A 64 1.33 3.61 -3.33
N PHE A 65 1.95 4.28 -2.36
CA PHE A 65 2.80 3.66 -1.35
C PHE A 65 1.96 3.43 -0.11
N PHE A 66 2.00 2.23 0.45
CA PHE A 66 1.39 1.93 1.73
C PHE A 66 2.48 1.66 2.74
N CYS A 67 2.42 2.35 3.88
CA CYS A 67 3.37 2.23 4.96
C CYS A 67 2.65 2.03 6.30
N ASN A 68 3.43 1.68 7.33
CA ASN A 68 2.95 1.70 8.70
C ASN A 68 2.87 3.15 9.21
N GLU A 69 1.66 3.64 9.48
CA GLU A 69 1.39 5.02 9.96
C GLU A 69 2.18 5.36 11.23
N GLU A 70 2.38 4.37 12.10
CA GLU A 70 3.07 4.54 13.37
C GLU A 70 4.56 4.16 13.29
N GLY A 71 5.09 3.90 12.08
CA GLY A 71 6.44 3.37 11.90
C GLY A 71 7.54 4.22 12.54
N ARG A 72 7.41 5.54 12.48
CA ARG A 72 8.31 6.48 13.17
C ARG A 72 8.15 6.50 14.68
N ILE A 73 6.92 6.37 15.17
CA ILE A 73 6.60 6.39 16.60
C ILE A 73 7.20 5.15 17.28
N HIS A 74 7.22 4.02 16.57
CA HIS A 74 7.77 2.75 17.04
C HIS A 74 9.23 2.51 16.62
N ASP A 75 9.94 3.54 16.14
CA ASP A 75 11.35 3.45 15.72
C ASP A 75 11.62 2.28 14.74
N LEU A 76 10.70 2.02 13.80
CA LEU A 76 10.94 1.02 12.75
C LEU A 76 12.15 1.43 11.89
N PRO A 77 12.95 0.47 11.39
CA PRO A 77 14.11 0.78 10.56
C PRO A 77 13.73 1.62 9.33
N ASP A 78 14.55 2.60 8.98
CA ASP A 78 14.36 3.36 7.74
C ASP A 78 14.33 2.44 6.52
N ASN A 79 13.56 2.81 5.50
CA ASN A 79 13.49 2.10 4.22
C ASN A 79 13.99 3.01 3.08
N PRO A 80 15.33 3.07 2.84
CA PRO A 80 15.90 3.98 1.87
C PRO A 80 15.44 3.68 0.44
N MET A 81 15.28 2.40 0.08
CA MET A 81 14.88 2.02 -1.26
C MET A 81 13.46 2.46 -1.59
N ALA A 82 12.51 2.29 -0.67
CA ALA A 82 11.15 2.80 -0.84
C ALA A 82 11.12 4.34 -0.85
N THR A 83 11.88 4.96 0.06
CA THR A 83 11.98 6.42 0.17
C THR A 83 12.52 7.05 -1.11
N TYR A 84 13.61 6.53 -1.66
CA TYR A 84 14.16 7.04 -2.91
C TYR A 84 13.23 6.83 -4.10
N LEU A 85 12.50 5.71 -4.15
CA LEU A 85 11.56 5.47 -5.23
C LEU A 85 10.44 6.52 -5.18
N TRP A 86 9.93 6.79 -3.98
CA TRP A 86 8.95 7.83 -3.75
C TRP A 86 9.46 9.21 -4.13
N TRP A 87 10.67 9.60 -3.71
CA TRP A 87 11.26 10.88 -4.11
C TRP A 87 11.48 10.99 -5.63
N LYS A 88 11.72 9.88 -6.34
CA LYS A 88 11.79 9.93 -7.82
C LYS A 88 10.44 10.18 -8.48
N LEU A 89 9.35 9.77 -7.84
CA LEU A 89 7.98 9.99 -8.33
C LEU A 89 7.35 11.29 -7.80
N SER A 90 7.84 11.80 -6.66
CA SER A 90 7.41 13.03 -5.99
C SER A 90 8.66 13.79 -5.49
N PRO A 91 9.40 14.47 -6.40
CA PRO A 91 10.66 15.14 -6.07
C PRO A 91 10.54 16.22 -5.01
N GLU A 92 9.36 16.82 -4.84
CA GLU A 92 9.07 17.80 -3.80
C GLU A 92 9.23 17.26 -2.38
N MET A 93 9.17 15.94 -2.19
CA MET A 93 9.34 15.28 -0.89
C MET A 93 10.81 14.95 -0.57
N GLU A 94 11.73 15.16 -1.52
CA GLU A 94 13.15 14.84 -1.36
C GLU A 94 13.76 15.59 -0.16
N GLY A 95 14.26 14.82 0.81
CA GLY A 95 14.86 15.34 2.04
C GLY A 95 13.86 15.87 3.09
N LEU A 96 12.56 15.92 2.79
CA LEU A 96 11.53 16.39 3.73
C LEU A 96 10.97 15.25 4.59
N ASP A 97 10.75 14.09 3.99
CA ASP A 97 10.21 12.93 4.69
C ASP A 97 10.75 11.60 4.12
N ARG A 98 10.62 10.51 4.88
CA ARG A 98 11.09 9.16 4.54
C ARG A 98 10.15 8.08 5.05
N PHE A 99 10.24 6.88 4.49
CA PHE A 99 9.52 5.72 5.01
C PHE A 99 10.33 4.96 6.05
N CYS A 100 9.63 4.39 7.04
CA CYS A 100 10.16 3.49 8.06
C CYS A 100 9.37 2.17 8.03
N GLY A 101 10.08 1.04 8.05
CA GLY A 101 9.50 -0.30 7.96
C GLY A 101 9.26 -0.80 6.53
N THR A 102 8.52 -1.90 6.41
CA THR A 102 8.10 -2.46 5.12
C THR A 102 7.16 -1.49 4.40
N VAL A 103 7.32 -1.35 3.09
CA VAL A 103 6.44 -0.54 2.23
C VAL A 103 5.88 -1.40 1.11
N ILE A 104 4.59 -1.26 0.82
CA ILE A 104 3.94 -1.89 -0.34
C ILE A 104 3.70 -0.81 -1.38
N VAL A 105 4.00 -1.10 -2.65
CA VAL A 105 3.74 -0.20 -3.77
C VAL A 105 2.75 -0.86 -4.73
N THR A 106 1.68 -0.14 -5.04
CA THR A 106 0.64 -0.51 -6.01
C THR A 106 0.58 0.51 -7.14
N GLY A 107 -0.27 0.25 -8.13
CA GLY A 107 -0.73 1.29 -9.04
C GLY A 107 -1.67 2.28 -8.34
N PRO A 108 -2.13 3.33 -9.04
CA PRO A 108 -3.07 4.29 -8.48
C PRO A 108 -4.36 3.60 -8.04
N ALA A 109 -5.01 4.15 -7.01
CA ALA A 109 -6.35 3.72 -6.63
C ALA A 109 -7.39 4.24 -7.64
N ASP A 110 -8.46 3.47 -7.86
CA ASP A 110 -9.61 3.92 -8.64
C ASP A 110 -10.58 4.77 -7.81
N ASP A 111 -11.67 5.22 -8.42
CA ASP A 111 -12.68 6.07 -7.77
C ASP A 111 -13.40 5.36 -6.60
N ALA A 112 -13.32 4.03 -6.52
CA ALA A 112 -13.86 3.24 -5.41
C ALA A 112 -12.84 3.04 -4.28
N GLY A 113 -11.59 3.47 -4.47
CA GLY A 113 -10.48 3.26 -3.54
C GLY A 113 -9.80 1.90 -3.69
N ASP A 114 -10.17 1.10 -4.69
CA ASP A 114 -9.49 -0.15 -4.99
C ASP A 114 -8.15 0.16 -5.67
N SER A 115 -7.10 -0.52 -5.25
CA SER A 115 -5.77 -0.36 -5.83
C SER A 115 -5.65 -1.10 -7.16
N HIS A 116 -5.03 -0.48 -8.14
CA HIS A 116 -4.57 -1.18 -9.35
C HIS A 116 -3.25 -1.92 -9.11
N PRO A 117 -2.94 -2.95 -9.91
CA PRO A 117 -1.61 -3.56 -9.92
C PRO A 117 -0.51 -2.50 -10.13
N ILE A 118 0.68 -2.75 -9.59
CA ILE A 118 1.84 -1.90 -9.83
C ILE A 118 2.08 -1.71 -11.33
N LEU A 119 2.38 -0.48 -11.73
CA LEU A 119 2.72 -0.17 -13.12
C LEU A 119 4.13 -0.66 -13.46
N ASP A 120 4.29 -1.23 -14.66
CA ASP A 120 5.60 -1.70 -15.16
C ASP A 120 6.65 -0.59 -15.13
N SER A 121 6.29 0.65 -15.46
CA SER A 121 7.19 1.80 -15.44
C SER A 121 7.75 2.10 -14.04
N VAL A 122 6.96 1.91 -12.99
CA VAL A 122 7.37 2.09 -11.59
C VAL A 122 8.26 0.94 -11.15
N LEU A 123 7.89 -0.30 -11.51
CA LEU A 123 8.70 -1.48 -11.21
C LEU A 123 10.07 -1.44 -11.92
N ASP A 124 10.10 -1.00 -13.18
CA ASP A 124 11.34 -0.84 -13.95
C ASP A 124 12.20 0.31 -13.43
N LEU A 125 11.59 1.38 -12.93
CA LEU A 125 12.32 2.43 -12.20
C LEU A 125 12.99 1.84 -10.95
N TYR A 126 12.26 1.09 -10.14
CA TYR A 126 12.80 0.44 -8.95
C TYR A 126 13.97 -0.51 -9.29
N ARG A 127 13.80 -1.38 -10.28
CA ARG A 127 14.85 -2.33 -10.72
C ARG A 127 16.13 -1.62 -11.19
N ARG A 128 16.00 -0.49 -11.89
CA ARG A 128 17.18 0.32 -12.28
C ARG A 128 17.88 0.91 -11.05
N MET A 129 17.14 1.39 -10.06
CA MET A 129 17.71 1.89 -8.82
C MET A 129 18.43 0.78 -8.05
N GLU A 130 17.84 -0.41 -7.99
CA GLU A 130 18.44 -1.57 -7.34
C GLU A 130 19.76 -1.98 -8.02
N ALA A 131 19.79 -2.05 -9.35
CA ALA A 131 20.99 -2.37 -10.10
C ALA A 131 22.15 -1.40 -9.79
N VAL A 132 21.86 -0.10 -9.77
CA VAL A 132 22.85 0.94 -9.43
C VAL A 132 23.33 0.80 -7.97
N ARG A 133 22.46 0.41 -7.03
CA ARG A 133 22.86 0.16 -5.64
C ARG A 133 23.84 -1.02 -5.57
N LEU A 134 23.48 -2.15 -6.20
CA LEU A 134 24.30 -3.36 -6.19
C LEU A 134 25.69 -3.15 -6.84
N GLU A 135 25.76 -2.35 -7.91
CA GLU A 135 27.05 -1.98 -8.54
C GLU A 135 27.96 -1.15 -7.62
N ARG A 136 27.39 -0.40 -6.66
CA ARG A 136 28.17 0.43 -5.71
C ARG A 136 28.63 -0.36 -4.49
N ASP A 137 27.95 -1.46 -4.18
CA ASP A 137 28.25 -2.34 -3.04
C ASP A 137 29.19 -3.51 -3.42
N ALA A 138 29.50 -3.69 -4.72
CA ALA A 138 30.36 -4.73 -5.28
C ALA A 138 31.84 -4.30 -5.38
#